data_AF-A0A0C6FIN7-F1
#
_entry.id   AF-A0A0C6FIN7-F1
#
_cell.length_a   1.000
_cell.length_b   1.000
_cell.length_c   1.000
_cell.angle_alpha   90.00
_cell.angle_beta   90.00
_cell.angle_gamma   90.00
#
_symmetry.space_group_name_H-M   'P 1'
#
loop_
_entity.id
_entity.type
_entity.pdbx_description
1 polymer ?
#
loop_
_entity_poly.entity_id
_entity_poly.type
_entity_poly.pdbx_seq_one_letter_code
_entity_poly.pdbx_strand_id
1 'polypeptide(L)' 'MFVAVQGAGLVPDGDGVREKPALLLLLGGPGSDHSGFKRRFSRLCDMAQVIDVDQRGNGRSGDGDRAD' A
#
# COMPACT_ATOMS: atom_id res chain seq x y z
N MET A 1 4.10 6.87 -10.42
CA MET A 1 4.11 5.88 -9.33
C MET A 1 2.70 5.36 -9.11
N PHE A 2 2.54 4.07 -8.85
CA PHE A 2 1.28 3.40 -8.56
C PHE A 2 1.17 3.11 -7.06
N VAL A 3 -0.01 3.35 -6.50
CA VAL A 3 -0.33 3.15 -5.09
C VAL A 3 -1.66 2.41 -4.99
N ALA A 4 -1.68 1.29 -4.26
CA ALA A 4 -2.91 0.61 -3.89
C ALA A 4 -3.16 0.74 -2.39
N VAL A 5 -4.42 0.89 -2.02
CA VAL A 5 -4.85 0.99 -0.62
C VAL A 5 -5.72 -0.21 -0.28
N GLN A 6 -5.45 -0.82 0.87
CA GLN A 6 -6.24 -1.92 1.43
C GLN A 6 -6.78 -1.52 2.82
N GLY A 7 -8.07 -1.79 3.02
CA GLY A 7 -8.77 -1.43 4.24
C GLY A 7 -9.12 0.06 4.34
N ALA A 8 -9.98 0.37 5.31
CA ALA A 8 -10.39 1.74 5.62
C ALA A 8 -9.39 2.39 6.59
N GLY A 9 -9.03 3.65 6.34
CA GLY A 9 -8.19 4.46 7.23
C GLY A 9 -8.96 5.06 8.40
N LEU A 10 -10.25 5.30 8.25
CA LEU A 10 -11.16 5.70 9.31
C LEU A 10 -12.14 4.56 9.56
N VAL A 11 -12.36 4.22 10.83
CA VAL A 11 -13.34 3.22 11.25
C VAL A 11 -14.24 3.75 12.36
N PRO A 12 -15.48 3.24 12.47
CA PRO A 12 -16.33 3.56 13.62
C PRO A 12 -15.66 3.17 14.94
N ASP A 13 -15.83 4.02 15.96
CA ASP A 13 -15.37 3.77 17.32
C ASP A 13 -16.36 4.41 18.32
N GLY A 14 -17.29 3.61 18.82
CA GLY A 14 -18.44 4.09 19.60
C GLY A 14 -19.29 5.09 18.80
N ASP A 15 -19.51 6.27 19.38
CA ASP A 15 -20.26 7.37 18.75
C ASP A 15 -19.38 8.23 17.82
N GLY A 16 -18.12 7.84 17.61
CA GLY A 16 -17.14 8.58 16.84
C GLY A 16 -16.47 7.79 15.72
N VAL A 17 -15.40 8.36 15.19
CA VAL A 17 -14.50 7.74 14.21
C VAL A 17 -13.10 7.72 14.77
N ARG A 18 -12.38 6.62 14.53
CA ARG A 18 -10.97 6.47 14.86
C ARG A 18 -10.15 6.27 13.60
N GLU A 19 -9.01 6.94 13.55
CA GLU A 19 -8.00 6.73 12.52
C GLU A 19 -7.16 5.49 12.82
N LYS A 20 -6.97 4.65 11.80
CA LYS A 20 -6.01 3.55 11.84
C LYS A 20 -4.63 4.07 11.41
N PRO A 21 -3.54 3.56 12.01
CA PRO A 21 -2.21 3.86 11.52
C PRO A 21 -2.06 3.44 10.05
N ALA A 22 -1.36 4.27 9.26
CA ALA A 22 -0.97 3.91 7.92
C ALA A 22 0.26 2.98 7.96
N LEU A 23 0.18 1.85 7.26
CA LEU A 23 1.29 0.92 7.07
C LEU A 23 1.72 0.94 5.60
N LEU A 24 2.89 1.53 5.34
CA LEU A 24 3.46 1.58 4.01
C LEU A 24 4.26 0.31 3.71
N LEU A 25 3.87 -0.43 2.67
CA LEU A 25 4.58 -1.60 2.20
C LEU A 25 5.48 -1.22 1.02
N LEU A 26 6.79 -1.19 1.30
CA LEU A 26 7.84 -0.93 0.33
C LEU A 26 8.47 -2.26 -0.08
N LEU A 27 8.14 -2.74 -1.28
CA LEU A 27 8.69 -3.99 -1.79
C LEU A 27 10.17 -3.83 -2.13
N GLY A 28 10.96 -4.85 -1.78
CA GLY A 28 12.33 -4.99 -2.24
C GLY A 28 12.43 -5.74 -3.58
N GLY A 29 13.66 -6.00 -4.02
CA GLY A 29 13.94 -6.69 -5.29
C GLY A 29 13.57 -5.86 -6.54
N PRO A 30 14.11 -6.20 -7.72
CA PRO A 30 13.74 -5.53 -8.96
C PRO A 30 12.47 -6.13 -9.59
N GLY A 31 11.60 -5.28 -10.12
CA GLY A 31 10.60 -5.65 -11.14
C GLY A 31 9.30 -6.31 -10.67
N SER A 32 9.12 -6.63 -9.38
CA SER A 32 7.85 -7.20 -8.90
C SER A 32 6.81 -6.12 -8.57
N ASP A 33 5.54 -6.42 -8.80
CA ASP A 33 4.42 -5.65 -8.26
C ASP A 33 4.00 -6.13 -6.86
N HIS A 34 3.15 -5.33 -6.19
CA HIS A 34 2.59 -5.65 -4.88
C HIS A 34 1.56 -6.79 -4.84
N SER A 35 1.07 -7.26 -5.99
CA SER A 35 -0.09 -8.17 -6.04
C SER A 35 0.20 -9.52 -5.38
N GLY A 36 1.44 -10.02 -5.48
CA GLY A 36 1.88 -11.26 -4.85
C GLY A 36 1.83 -11.24 -3.32
N PHE A 37 1.90 -10.04 -2.73
CA PHE A 37 1.92 -9.83 -1.28
C PHE A 37 0.56 -9.47 -0.70
N LYS A 38 -0.39 -9.09 -1.56
CA LYS A 38 -1.73 -8.64 -1.16
C LYS A 38 -2.43 -9.60 -0.21
N ARG A 39 -2.47 -10.90 -0.54
CA ARG A 39 -3.09 -11.93 0.33
C ARG A 39 -2.39 -12.10 1.68
N ARG A 40 -1.09 -11.81 1.76
CA ARG A 40 -0.29 -11.98 2.97
C ARG A 40 -0.54 -10.84 3.96
N PHE A 41 -0.66 -9.61 3.45
CA PHE A 41 -0.78 -8.41 4.28
C PHE A 41 -2.21 -7.89 4.46
N SER A 42 -3.19 -8.39 3.69
CA SER A 42 -4.61 -8.03 3.89
C SER A 42 -5.10 -8.32 5.32
N ARG A 43 -4.47 -9.27 6.00
CA ARG A 43 -4.77 -9.59 7.40
C ARG A 43 -4.46 -8.46 8.37
N LEU A 44 -3.54 -7.55 8.01
CA LEU A 44 -3.17 -6.38 8.83
C LEU A 44 -4.17 -5.22 8.69
N CYS A 45 -5.15 -5.33 7.78
CA CYS A 45 -6.18 -4.31 7.57
C CYS A 45 -7.13 -4.16 8.76
N ASP A 46 -7.13 -5.11 9.70
CA ASP A 46 -7.84 -5.01 10.97
C ASP A 46 -7.24 -3.91 11.87
N MET A 47 -5.91 -3.80 11.90
CA MET A 47 -5.15 -2.90 12.76
C MET A 47 -4.73 -1.60 12.05
N ALA A 48 -4.41 -1.65 10.75
CA ALA A 48 -3.82 -0.54 9.99
C ALA A 48 -4.53 -0.32 8.65
N GLN A 49 -4.36 0.85 8.04
CA GLN A 49 -4.61 1.03 6.62
C GLN A 49 -3.33 0.63 5.87
N VAL A 50 -3.41 -0.43 5.08
CA VAL A 50 -2.24 -0.95 4.36
C VAL A 50 -2.15 -0.23 3.02
N ILE A 51 -0.98 0.33 2.73
CA ILE A 51 -0.70 1.09 1.51
C ILE A 51 0.44 0.40 0.77
N ASP A 52 0.13 -0.23 -0.36
CA ASP A 52 1.12 -0.85 -1.23
C ASP A 52 1.68 0.16 -2.23
N VAL A 53 3.00 0.23 -2.32
CA VAL A 53 3.69 1.10 -3.28
C VAL A 53 4.49 0.25 -4.26
N ASP A 54 4.15 0.36 -5.54
CA ASP A 54 5.02 -0.11 -6.60
C ASP A 54 6.10 0.97 -6.83
N GLN A 55 7.37 0.62 -6.59
CA GLN A 55 8.51 1.53 -6.79
C GLN A 55 8.68 1.94 -8.26
N ARG A 56 9.47 2.99 -8.54
CA ARG A 56 9.80 3.41 -9.91
C ARG A 56 10.31 2.24 -10.75
N GLY A 57 9.74 2.06 -11.94
CA GLY A 57 10.09 0.96 -12.86
C GLY A 57 9.67 -0.44 -12.41
N ASN A 58 8.89 -0.55 -11.34
CA ASN A 58 8.37 -1.82 -10.84
C ASN A 58 6.86 -1.90 -11.01
N GLY A 59 6.36 -3.11 -11.33
CA GLY A 59 4.94 -3.40 -11.34
C GLY A 59 4.12 -2.47 -12.25
N ARG A 60 3.18 -1.73 -11.66
CA ARG A 60 2.30 -0.80 -12.39
C ARG A 60 2.83 0.64 -12.42
N SER A 61 3.97 0.89 -11.78
CA SER A 61 4.68 2.16 -11.87
C SER A 61 5.51 2.21 -13.16
N GLY A 62 5.38 3.30 -13.92
CA GLY A 62 6.33 3.60 -14.98
C GLY A 62 7.73 3.92 -14.44
N ASP A 63 8.71 3.97 -15.35
CA ASP A 63 10.11 4.29 -15.07
C ASP A 63 10.34 5.73 -14.59
N GLY A 64 9.31 6.58 -14.66
CA GLY A 64 9.44 8.02 -14.46
C GLY A 64 10.12 8.70 -15.65
N ASP A 65 10.14 10.04 -15.64
CA ASP A 65 10.98 10.76 -16.58
C ASP A 65 12.44 10.43 -16.28
N ARG A 66 13.16 9.99 -17.30
CA ARG A 66 14.62 9.95 -17.23
C ARG A 66 15.08 11.40 -17.12
N ALA A 67 15.85 11.71 -16.09
CA ALA A 67 16.62 12.96 -16.10
C ALA A 67 17.62 12.86 -17.26
N ASP A 68 17.39 13.69 -18.26
CA ASP A 68 18.27 13.98 -19.38
C ASP A 68 19.58 14.67 -18.94
#